data_AF-N1RGJ0-F1
#
_entry.id   AF-N1RGJ0-F1
#
_cell.length_a   1.000
_cell.length_b   1.000
_cell.length_c   1.000
_cell.angle_alpha   90.00
_cell.angle_beta   90.00
_cell.angle_gamma   90.00
#
_symmetry.space_group_name_H-M   'P 1'
#
loop_
_entity.id
_entity.type
_entity.pdbx_description
1 polymer ?
#
loop_
_entity_poly.entity_id
_entity_poly.type
_entity_poly.pdbx_seq_one_letter_code
_entity_poly.pdbx_strand_id
1 'polypeptide(L)'
;MSRVEIISISTALMASGGIATLTFFDVPELQSQPASRSLPSIGWLFSRGSHVFPSASLLSTIGFIYSASSSNFPGTGPLYAVSTNTVKANTFLTAAALAFNIAPFTQLMIPTNFTLIKENNKLGGTRSEKASEYDASTGRSAWESVKGTDEGFEFADLSGPQEQTERESTVEEDEKVRELLERFRWLNLVRAVLIGAGGVVGLYAATS
;
A
#
# COMPACT_ATOMS: atom_id res chain seq x y z
N MET A 1 -15.04 22.43 -9.37
CA MET A 1 -14.21 21.22 -9.25
C MET A 1 -13.97 20.62 -10.62
N SER A 2 -12.71 20.39 -11.01
CA SER A 2 -12.29 19.87 -12.31
C SER A 2 -12.32 18.34 -12.36
N ARG A 3 -12.26 17.75 -13.57
CA ARG A 3 -12.18 16.28 -13.73
C ARG A 3 -10.94 15.69 -13.06
N VAL A 4 -9.82 16.40 -13.12
CA VAL A 4 -8.56 15.97 -12.50
C VAL A 4 -8.70 15.95 -10.98
N GLU A 5 -9.27 17.00 -10.39
CA GLU A 5 -9.53 17.07 -8.95
C GLU A 5 -10.41 15.91 -8.49
N ILE A 6 -11.52 15.62 -9.19
CA ILE A 6 -12.43 14.52 -8.85
C ILE A 6 -11.70 13.18 -8.85
N ILE A 7 -10.91 12.90 -9.89
CA ILE A 7 -10.18 11.64 -10.02
C ILE A 7 -9.14 11.53 -8.91
N SER A 8 -8.29 12.55 -8.71
CA SER A 8 -7.24 12.52 -7.69
C SER A 8 -7.78 12.37 -6.27
N ILE A 9 -8.85 13.08 -5.93
CA ILE A 9 -9.48 12.98 -4.60
C ILE A 9 -10.10 11.61 -4.41
N SER A 10 -10.85 11.11 -5.41
CA SER A 10 -11.48 9.79 -5.33
C SER A 10 -10.44 8.69 -5.21
N THR A 11 -9.36 8.74 -6.00
CA THR A 11 -8.26 7.78 -5.92
C THR A 11 -7.58 7.81 -4.55
N ALA A 12 -7.28 8.99 -4.01
CA ALA A 12 -6.66 9.13 -2.70
C ALA A 12 -7.53 8.55 -1.56
N LEU A 13 -8.83 8.89 -1.56
CA LEU A 13 -9.77 8.43 -0.54
C LEU A 13 -10.09 6.93 -0.67
N MET A 14 -10.23 6.40 -1.89
CA MET A 14 -10.39 4.96 -2.10
C MET A 14 -9.16 4.17 -1.64
N ALA A 15 -7.96 4.66 -1.97
CA ALA A 15 -6.72 4.05 -1.49
C ALA A 15 -6.61 4.11 0.04
N SER A 16 -6.94 5.26 0.65
CA SER A 16 -7.01 5.38 2.13
C SER A 16 -7.96 4.37 2.74
N GLY A 17 -9.18 4.26 2.19
CA GLY A 17 -10.19 3.30 2.63
C GLY A 17 -9.72 1.85 2.50
N GLY A 18 -9.13 1.47 1.36
CA GLY A 18 -8.59 0.11 1.17
C GLY A 18 -7.46 -0.22 2.16
N ILE A 19 -6.54 0.72 2.42
CA ILE A 19 -5.48 0.53 3.41
C ILE A 19 -6.08 0.44 4.83
N ALA A 20 -7.08 1.27 5.14
CA ALA A 20 -7.77 1.25 6.42
C ALA A 20 -8.52 -0.07 6.65
N THR A 21 -9.15 -0.64 5.62
CA THR A 21 -9.79 -1.96 5.69
C THR A 21 -8.78 -3.04 6.06
N LEU A 22 -7.62 -3.05 5.39
CA LEU A 22 -6.53 -3.98 5.72
C LEU A 22 -6.11 -3.85 7.18
N THR A 23 -6.00 -2.62 7.68
CA THR A 23 -5.59 -2.32 9.04
C THR A 23 -6.63 -2.71 10.11
N PHE A 24 -7.90 -2.40 9.90
CA PHE A 24 -8.93 -2.53 10.94
C PHE A 24 -9.71 -3.85 10.90
N PHE A 25 -9.70 -4.56 9.77
CA PHE A 25 -10.43 -5.81 9.62
C PHE A 25 -9.50 -6.98 9.27
N ASP A 26 -8.73 -6.88 8.19
CA ASP A 26 -7.95 -8.02 7.71
C ASP A 26 -6.82 -8.40 8.68
N VAL A 27 -6.07 -7.42 9.22
CA VAL A 27 -4.98 -7.73 10.16
C VAL A 27 -5.49 -8.36 11.47
N PRO A 28 -6.52 -7.81 12.16
CA PRO A 28 -7.10 -8.48 13.32
C PRO A 28 -7.61 -9.91 13.04
N GLU A 29 -8.23 -10.13 11.88
CA GLU A 29 -8.66 -11.46 11.47
C GLU A 29 -7.46 -12.42 11.32
N LEU A 30 -6.40 -11.97 10.67
CA LEU A 30 -5.16 -12.74 10.50
C LEU A 30 -4.46 -13.02 11.84
N GLN A 31 -4.51 -12.09 12.78
CA GLN A 31 -3.96 -12.27 14.14
C GLN A 31 -4.71 -13.32 14.96
N SER A 32 -5.95 -13.65 14.59
CA SER A 32 -6.75 -14.68 15.25
C SER A 32 -6.41 -16.11 14.78
N GLN A 33 -5.61 -16.24 13.71
CA GLN A 33 -5.26 -17.51 13.09
C GLN A 33 -3.81 -17.89 13.40
N PRO A 34 -3.46 -19.19 13.33
CA PRO A 34 -2.07 -19.64 13.36
C PRO A 34 -1.25 -19.01 12.23
N ALA A 35 0.05 -18.84 12.46
CA ALA A 35 0.99 -18.31 11.49
C ALA A 35 0.99 -19.08 10.16
N SER A 36 0.79 -20.39 10.21
CA SER A 36 0.69 -21.25 9.02
C SER A 36 -0.42 -20.84 8.04
N ARG A 37 -1.47 -20.15 8.51
CA ARG A 37 -2.58 -19.66 7.67
C ARG A 37 -2.53 -18.15 7.45
N SER A 38 -2.09 -17.41 8.47
CA SER A 38 -2.05 -15.95 8.38
C SER A 38 -0.95 -15.45 7.44
N LEU A 39 0.20 -16.14 7.37
CA LEU A 39 1.36 -15.71 6.60
C LEU A 39 1.14 -15.74 5.07
N PRO A 40 0.58 -16.80 4.47
CA PRO A 40 0.26 -16.77 3.05
C PRO A 40 -0.80 -15.71 2.72
N SER A 41 -1.79 -15.58 3.59
CA SER A 41 -2.88 -14.61 3.44
C SER A 41 -2.38 -13.16 3.43
N ILE A 42 -1.53 -12.77 4.39
CA ILE A 42 -0.93 -11.44 4.38
C ILE A 42 0.06 -11.26 3.23
N GLY A 43 0.76 -12.32 2.81
CA GLY A 43 1.64 -12.30 1.64
C GLY A 43 0.90 -12.00 0.34
N TRP A 44 -0.25 -12.66 0.13
CA TRP A 44 -1.13 -12.46 -1.02
C TRP A 44 -1.68 -11.03 -1.09
N LEU A 45 -2.11 -10.49 0.07
CA LEU A 45 -2.57 -9.11 0.20
C LEU A 45 -1.42 -8.12 -0.04
N PHE A 46 -0.23 -8.40 0.49
CA PHE A 46 0.95 -7.56 0.33
C PHE A 46 1.36 -7.44 -1.13
N SER A 47 1.40 -8.55 -1.87
CA SER A 47 1.75 -8.58 -3.31
C SER A 47 0.90 -7.55 -4.08
N ARG A 48 -0.43 -7.74 -4.07
CA ARG A 48 -1.37 -6.86 -4.78
C ARG A 48 -1.37 -5.43 -4.24
N GLY A 49 -1.33 -5.27 -2.92
CA GLY A 49 -1.31 -3.96 -2.27
C GLY A 49 -0.07 -3.14 -2.63
N SER A 50 1.07 -3.80 -2.86
CA SER A 50 2.33 -3.15 -3.21
C SER A 50 2.31 -2.50 -4.60
N HIS A 51 1.44 -2.96 -5.50
CA HIS A 51 1.25 -2.36 -6.81
C HIS A 51 0.07 -1.38 -6.86
N VAL A 52 -1.01 -1.63 -6.12
CA VAL A 52 -2.21 -0.76 -6.12
C VAL A 52 -1.97 0.56 -5.38
N PHE A 53 -1.54 0.51 -4.12
CA PHE A 53 -1.52 1.72 -3.27
C PHE A 53 -0.44 2.74 -3.67
N PRO A 54 0.81 2.34 -4.01
CA PRO A 54 1.79 3.29 -4.53
C PRO A 54 1.37 3.93 -5.85
N SER A 55 0.74 3.17 -6.75
CA SER A 55 0.23 3.70 -8.02
C SER A 55 -0.91 4.72 -7.79
N ALA A 56 -1.83 4.41 -6.87
CA ALA A 56 -2.91 5.33 -6.49
C ALA A 56 -2.39 6.62 -5.84
N SER A 57 -1.39 6.50 -4.96
CA SER A 57 -0.68 7.63 -4.34
C SER A 57 -0.02 8.52 -5.40
N LEU A 58 0.71 7.92 -6.35
CA LEU A 58 1.39 8.65 -7.42
C LEU A 58 0.40 9.36 -8.33
N LEU A 59 -0.67 8.67 -8.76
CA LEU A 59 -1.71 9.25 -9.61
C LEU A 59 -2.38 10.45 -8.92
N SER A 60 -2.70 10.33 -7.63
CA SER A 60 -3.30 11.40 -6.85
C SER A 60 -2.34 12.58 -6.70
N THR A 61 -1.06 12.31 -6.41
CA THR A 61 0.01 13.33 -6.29
C THR A 61 0.15 14.13 -7.57
N ILE A 62 0.24 13.47 -8.73
CA ILE A 62 0.38 14.12 -10.03
C ILE A 62 -0.82 15.03 -10.31
N GLY A 63 -2.05 14.55 -10.06
CA GLY A 63 -3.23 15.36 -10.32
C GLY A 63 -3.41 16.52 -9.33
N PHE A 64 -2.95 16.40 -8.08
CA PHE A 64 -2.89 17.53 -7.15
C PHE A 64 -1.86 18.57 -7.59
N ILE A 65 -0.67 18.17 -8.04
CA ILE A 65 0.33 19.11 -8.60
C ILE A 65 -0.24 19.81 -9.84
N TYR A 66 -0.89 19.07 -10.73
CA TYR A 66 -1.55 19.65 -11.91
C TYR A 66 -2.64 20.67 -11.52
N SER A 67 -3.45 20.35 -10.51
CA SER A 67 -4.50 21.25 -10.01
C SER A 67 -3.91 22.51 -9.38
N ALA A 68 -2.78 22.39 -8.65
CA ALA A 68 -2.04 23.54 -8.15
C ALA A 68 -1.53 24.45 -9.28
N SER A 69 -0.89 23.88 -10.30
CA SER A 69 -0.36 24.66 -11.44
C SER A 69 -1.45 25.33 -12.26
N SER A 70 -2.58 24.65 -12.48
CA SER A 70 -3.71 25.18 -13.27
C SER A 70 -4.57 26.20 -12.51
N SER A 71 -4.49 26.22 -11.17
CA SER A 71 -5.17 27.22 -10.34
C SER A 71 -4.50 28.61 -10.38
N ASN A 72 -3.34 28.75 -11.03
CA ASN A 72 -2.63 30.01 -11.23
C ASN A 72 -2.81 30.52 -12.68
N PHE A 73 -3.00 31.83 -12.84
CA PHE A 73 -3.47 32.54 -14.05
C PHE A 73 -2.91 32.08 -15.42
N PRO A 74 -3.69 32.20 -16.52
CA PRO A 74 -3.23 31.87 -17.86
C PRO A 74 -2.22 32.92 -18.36
N GLY A 75 -0.93 32.60 -18.30
CA GLY A 75 0.11 33.47 -18.87
C GLY A 75 1.51 33.27 -18.31
N THR A 76 1.65 32.62 -17.15
CA THR A 76 2.95 32.30 -16.55
C THR A 76 3.27 30.82 -16.70
N GLY A 77 4.47 30.47 -17.18
CA GLY A 77 4.89 29.08 -17.37
C GLY A 77 4.80 28.23 -16.08
N PRO A 78 4.78 26.90 -16.18
CA PRO A 78 4.48 25.98 -15.07
C PRO A 78 5.32 26.20 -13.80
N LEU A 79 6.59 26.58 -13.96
CA LEU A 79 7.52 26.85 -12.86
C LEU A 79 7.29 28.21 -12.18
N TYR A 80 6.81 29.21 -12.93
CA TYR A 80 6.50 30.54 -12.39
C TYR A 80 5.12 30.57 -11.70
N ALA A 81 4.18 29.74 -12.17
CA ALA A 81 2.89 29.51 -11.54
C ALA A 81 3.03 28.90 -10.13
N VAL A 82 4.05 28.09 -9.86
CA VAL A 82 4.33 27.57 -8.51
C VAL A 82 4.86 28.67 -7.57
N SER A 83 5.40 29.76 -8.11
CA SER A 83 5.93 30.91 -7.34
C SER A 83 4.83 31.92 -6.94
N THR A 84 3.73 32.01 -7.71
CA THR A 84 2.60 32.90 -7.41
C THR A 84 1.58 32.18 -6.51
N ASN A 85 1.81 32.27 -5.20
CA ASN A 85 1.08 31.55 -4.15
C ASN A 85 -0.37 32.03 -3.97
N THR A 86 -1.34 31.33 -4.58
CA THR A 86 -2.73 31.35 -4.08
C THR A 86 -2.88 30.35 -2.94
N VAL A 87 -3.76 30.65 -1.98
CA VAL A 87 -4.11 29.71 -0.89
C VAL A 87 -4.56 28.36 -1.46
N LYS A 88 -5.30 28.39 -2.58
CA LYS A 88 -5.77 27.20 -3.29
C LYS A 88 -4.63 26.35 -3.85
N ALA A 89 -3.68 26.97 -4.56
CA ALA A 89 -2.51 26.26 -5.10
C ALA A 89 -1.68 25.62 -3.97
N ASN A 90 -1.42 26.36 -2.88
CA ASN A 90 -0.67 25.85 -1.73
C ASN A 90 -1.37 24.69 -1.02
N THR A 91 -2.71 24.73 -0.97
CA THR A 91 -3.50 23.65 -0.38
C THR A 91 -3.40 22.38 -1.25
N PHE A 92 -3.46 22.51 -2.58
CA PHE A 92 -3.22 21.37 -3.48
C PHE A 92 -1.79 20.83 -3.41
N LEU A 93 -0.78 21.70 -3.27
CA LEU A 93 0.61 21.24 -3.05
C LEU A 93 0.76 20.51 -1.72
N THR A 94 0.06 20.95 -0.67
CA THR A 94 0.00 20.26 0.62
C THR A 94 -0.66 18.88 0.48
N ALA A 95 -1.77 18.79 -0.27
CA ALA A 95 -2.41 17.52 -0.60
C ALA A 95 -1.47 16.57 -1.35
N ALA A 96 -0.72 17.09 -2.33
CA ALA A 96 0.27 16.33 -3.08
C ALA A 96 1.39 15.80 -2.18
N ALA A 97 1.95 16.64 -1.30
CA ALA A 97 3.00 16.25 -0.36
C ALA A 97 2.52 15.13 0.60
N LEU A 98 1.30 15.26 1.14
CA LEU A 98 0.69 14.25 2.01
C LEU A 98 0.47 12.92 1.27
N ALA A 99 -0.06 12.95 0.05
CA ALA A 99 -0.26 11.76 -0.77
C ALA A 99 1.07 11.06 -1.12
N PHE A 100 2.10 11.84 -1.51
CA PHE A 100 3.42 11.33 -1.88
C PHE A 100 4.19 10.71 -0.69
N ASN A 101 3.95 11.20 0.53
CA ASN A 101 4.64 10.75 1.74
C ASN A 101 4.43 9.26 2.07
N ILE A 102 3.50 8.56 1.41
CA ILE A 102 3.45 7.09 1.49
C ILE A 102 4.78 6.46 1.04
N ALA A 103 5.41 6.96 -0.02
CA ALA A 103 6.63 6.37 -0.59
C ALA A 103 7.80 6.36 0.41
N PRO A 104 8.20 7.50 1.01
CA PRO A 104 9.25 7.49 2.05
C PRO A 104 8.79 6.75 3.31
N PHE A 105 7.52 6.83 3.71
CA PHE A 105 7.04 6.10 4.89
C PHE A 105 7.13 4.58 4.72
N THR A 106 6.90 4.07 3.51
CA THR A 106 6.99 2.64 3.21
C THR A 106 8.38 2.07 3.50
N GLN A 107 9.45 2.88 3.46
CA GLN A 107 10.80 2.46 3.83
C GLN A 107 10.89 1.97 5.28
N LEU A 108 10.08 2.54 6.18
CA LEU A 108 9.99 2.11 7.58
C LEU A 108 9.27 0.76 7.75
N MET A 109 8.48 0.36 6.75
CA MET A 109 7.71 -0.89 6.75
C MET A 109 8.49 -2.09 6.23
N ILE A 110 9.45 -1.84 5.33
CA ILE A 110 10.24 -2.88 4.65
C ILE A 110 10.77 -3.94 5.62
N PRO A 111 11.41 -3.59 6.76
CA PRO A 111 11.96 -4.60 7.66
C PRO A 111 10.90 -5.54 8.25
N THR A 112 9.73 -5.00 8.60
CA THR A 112 8.62 -5.79 9.17
C THR A 112 8.05 -6.72 8.12
N ASN A 113 7.79 -6.19 6.92
CA ASN A 113 7.23 -6.95 5.80
C ASN A 113 8.18 -8.09 5.38
N PHE A 114 9.48 -7.81 5.33
CA PHE A 114 10.48 -8.83 4.95
C PHE A 114 10.64 -9.90 6.01
N THR A 115 10.44 -9.55 7.28
CA THR A 115 10.41 -10.55 8.34
C THR A 115 9.19 -11.46 8.19
N LEU A 116 7.99 -10.90 7.95
CA LEU A 116 6.78 -11.70 7.69
C LEU A 116 6.96 -12.64 6.49
N ILE A 117 7.50 -12.15 5.37
CA ILE A 117 7.77 -12.97 4.18
C ILE A 117 8.79 -14.06 4.48
N LYS A 118 9.85 -13.74 5.24
CA LYS A 118 10.86 -14.73 5.62
C LYS A 118 10.25 -15.84 6.48
N GLU A 119 9.37 -15.50 7.42
CA GLU A 119 8.66 -16.53 8.20
C GLU A 119 7.71 -17.34 7.31
N ASN A 120 7.02 -16.72 6.33
CA ASN A 120 6.17 -17.43 5.38
C ASN A 120 6.97 -18.48 4.60
N ASN A 121 8.10 -18.07 4.02
CA ASN A 121 8.97 -18.95 3.24
C ASN A 121 9.54 -20.09 4.10
N LYS A 122 9.86 -19.84 5.38
CA LYS A 122 10.34 -20.89 6.30
C LYS A 122 9.29 -21.97 6.59
N LEU A 123 8.01 -21.64 6.54
CA LEU A 123 6.93 -22.58 6.73
C LEU A 123 6.52 -23.31 5.44
N GLY A 124 7.11 -22.96 4.30
CA GLY A 124 6.69 -23.46 2.98
C GLY A 124 5.47 -22.71 2.44
N GLY A 125 5.29 -21.45 2.85
CA GLY A 125 4.26 -20.58 2.31
C GLY A 125 4.72 -19.87 1.04
N THR A 126 3.78 -19.67 0.13
CA THR A 126 3.92 -18.93 -1.12
C THR A 126 2.95 -17.75 -1.14
N ARG A 127 3.01 -16.92 -2.19
CA ARG A 127 2.18 -15.71 -2.29
C ARG A 127 0.76 -15.96 -2.82
N SER A 128 0.48 -17.14 -3.35
CA SER A 128 -0.83 -17.54 -3.87
C SER A 128 -0.92 -19.06 -4.06
N GLU A 129 -2.15 -19.57 -4.17
CA GLU A 129 -2.38 -20.98 -4.47
C GLU A 129 -1.68 -21.41 -5.78
N LYS A 130 -1.78 -20.60 -6.83
CA LYS A 130 -1.09 -20.88 -8.10
C LYS A 130 0.44 -20.83 -7.97
N ALA A 131 0.97 -19.97 -7.12
CA ALA A 131 2.42 -19.93 -6.86
C ALA A 131 2.92 -21.17 -6.13
N SER A 132 2.07 -21.87 -5.37
CA SER A 132 2.41 -23.14 -4.70
C SER A 132 2.60 -24.32 -5.67
N GLU A 133 2.10 -24.21 -6.90
CA GLU A 133 2.30 -25.22 -7.95
C GLU A 133 3.74 -25.19 -8.53
N TYR A 134 4.46 -24.09 -8.31
CA TYR A 134 5.86 -23.92 -8.73
C TYR A 134 6.78 -24.28 -7.57
N ASP A 135 7.93 -24.91 -7.88
CA ASP A 135 8.90 -25.33 -6.86
C ASP A 135 9.34 -24.15 -5.99
N ALA A 136 8.78 -24.09 -4.78
CA ALA A 136 9.04 -23.05 -3.80
C ALA A 136 10.38 -23.36 -3.14
N SER A 137 11.47 -23.18 -3.89
CA SER A 137 12.80 -23.46 -3.36
C SER A 137 13.00 -22.73 -2.03
N THR A 138 13.33 -23.50 -0.99
CA THR A 138 13.71 -23.01 0.34
C THR A 138 14.98 -22.18 0.19
N GLY A 139 14.84 -20.87 -0.03
CA GLY A 139 15.97 -19.99 -0.35
C GLY A 139 15.62 -18.64 -0.95
N ARG A 140 14.37 -18.42 -1.37
CA ARG A 140 13.93 -17.13 -1.93
C ARG A 140 14.14 -15.96 -0.97
N SER A 141 14.74 -14.89 -1.50
CA SER A 141 14.84 -13.62 -0.80
C SER A 141 13.46 -12.97 -0.67
N ALA A 142 13.28 -12.11 0.33
CA ALA A 142 12.02 -11.40 0.51
C ALA A 142 11.63 -10.61 -0.76
N TRP A 143 12.61 -10.03 -1.47
CA TRP A 143 12.37 -9.31 -2.72
C TRP A 143 11.88 -10.20 -3.86
N GLU A 144 12.40 -11.41 -3.99
CA GLU A 144 11.95 -12.36 -5.01
C GLU A 144 10.52 -12.84 -4.74
N SER A 145 10.19 -13.09 -3.47
CA SER A 145 8.82 -13.42 -3.06
C SER A 145 7.84 -12.28 -3.33
N VAL A 146 8.25 -11.01 -3.14
CA VAL A 146 7.40 -9.85 -3.49
C VAL A 146 7.21 -9.72 -5.00
N LYS A 147 8.29 -9.87 -5.78
CA LYS A 147 8.22 -9.75 -7.24
C LYS A 147 7.52 -10.92 -7.90
N GLY A 148 7.44 -12.07 -7.21
CA GLY A 148 6.93 -13.29 -7.82
C GLY A 148 7.84 -13.81 -8.92
N THR A 149 9.15 -13.73 -8.71
CA THR A 149 10.11 -14.22 -9.71
C THR A 149 9.78 -15.67 -10.05
N ASP A 150 9.51 -15.96 -11.32
CA ASP A 150 9.10 -17.26 -11.86
C ASP A 150 7.67 -17.74 -11.51
N GLU A 151 6.86 -16.90 -10.87
CA GLU A 151 5.48 -17.20 -10.43
C GLU A 151 4.42 -16.43 -11.23
N GLY A 152 4.81 -15.80 -12.34
CA GLY A 152 3.92 -15.04 -13.22
C GLY A 152 3.50 -13.65 -12.70
N PHE A 153 2.66 -12.96 -13.46
CA PHE A 153 2.17 -11.63 -13.11
C PHE A 153 1.02 -11.70 -12.11
N GLU A 154 1.11 -10.97 -10.99
CA GLU A 154 0.17 -11.08 -9.87
C GLU A 154 -1.29 -10.73 -10.22
N PHE A 155 -1.54 -9.79 -11.13
CA PHE A 155 -2.91 -9.47 -11.55
C PHE A 155 -3.44 -10.43 -12.63
N ALA A 156 -2.59 -11.26 -13.23
CA ALA A 156 -3.02 -12.38 -14.05
C ALA A 156 -3.32 -13.63 -13.21
N ASP A 157 -2.90 -13.63 -11.94
CA ASP A 157 -3.22 -14.67 -10.98
C ASP A 157 -4.53 -14.35 -10.25
N LEU A 158 -5.59 -15.03 -10.69
CA LEU A 158 -6.93 -14.94 -10.11
C LEU A 158 -7.13 -15.91 -8.92
N SER A 159 -6.11 -16.68 -8.56
CA SER A 159 -6.18 -17.58 -7.41
C SER A 159 -6.13 -16.83 -6.08
N GLY A 160 -6.68 -17.47 -5.05
CA GLY A 160 -6.67 -16.95 -3.68
C GLY A 160 -5.29 -17.04 -3.02
N PRO A 161 -5.20 -16.60 -1.75
CA PRO A 161 -4.05 -16.96 -0.93
C PRO A 161 -3.95 -18.48 -0.81
N GLN A 162 -2.74 -19.01 -0.68
CA GLN A 162 -2.56 -20.40 -0.27
C GLN A 162 -3.23 -20.58 1.10
N GLU A 163 -4.07 -21.61 1.25
CA GLU A 163 -4.88 -21.79 2.47
C GLU A 163 -4.03 -21.99 3.72
N GLN A 164 -2.93 -22.73 3.57
CA GLN A 164 -2.01 -23.07 4.66
C GLN A 164 -0.61 -23.38 4.11
N THR A 165 0.41 -23.00 4.88
CA THR A 165 1.81 -23.37 4.61
C THR A 165 2.04 -24.89 4.67
N GLU A 166 3.10 -25.39 4.05
CA GLU A 166 3.44 -26.83 4.06
C GLU A 166 3.61 -27.41 5.46
N ARG A 167 4.18 -26.61 6.39
CA ARG A 167 4.35 -26.98 7.80
C ARG A 167 3.42 -26.18 8.68
N GLU A 168 2.83 -26.83 9.69
CA GLU A 168 2.15 -26.14 10.78
C GLU A 168 3.12 -25.32 11.64
N SER A 169 2.69 -24.15 12.09
CA SER A 169 3.46 -23.27 12.96
C SER A 169 3.45 -23.76 14.41
N THR A 170 4.50 -23.43 15.16
CA THR A 170 4.51 -23.60 16.62
C THR A 170 3.89 -22.40 17.33
N VAL A 171 3.61 -22.54 18.63
CA VAL A 171 3.06 -21.45 19.45
C VAL A 171 4.00 -20.23 19.48
N GLU A 172 5.30 -20.46 19.52
CA GLU A 172 6.30 -19.38 19.49
C GLU A 172 6.32 -18.65 18.14
N GLU A 173 6.10 -19.38 17.05
CA GLU A 173 5.99 -18.81 15.70
C GLU A 173 4.70 -17.99 15.55
N ASP A 174 3.58 -18.50 16.07
CA ASP A 174 2.29 -17.81 16.10
C ASP A 174 2.38 -16.49 16.88
N GLU A 175 2.98 -16.51 18.08
CA GLU A 175 3.13 -15.30 18.89
C GLU A 175 4.01 -14.25 18.19
N LYS A 176 5.13 -14.68 17.61
CA LYS A 176 6.02 -13.80 16.85
C LYS A 176 5.32 -13.19 15.64
N VAL A 177 4.55 -13.98 14.88
CA VAL A 177 3.82 -13.48 13.71
C VAL A 177 2.73 -12.52 14.12
N ARG A 178 2.02 -12.78 15.22
CA ARG A 178 1.02 -11.87 15.78
C ARG A 178 1.61 -10.50 16.12
N GLU A 179 2.80 -10.45 16.73
CA GLU A 179 3.52 -9.19 17.00
C GLU A 179 3.96 -8.46 15.72
N LEU A 180 4.42 -9.20 14.71
CA LEU A 180 4.80 -8.63 13.41
C LEU A 180 3.59 -8.06 12.68
N LEU A 181 2.46 -8.76 12.70
CA LEU A 181 1.18 -8.29 12.15
C LEU A 181 0.70 -7.04 12.89
N GLU A 182 0.84 -6.99 14.22
CA GLU A 182 0.50 -5.80 15.02
C GLU A 182 1.34 -4.58 14.60
N ARG A 183 2.65 -4.78 14.45
CA ARG A 183 3.55 -3.72 13.98
C ARG A 183 3.20 -3.28 12.56
N PHE A 184 2.93 -4.24 11.67
CA PHE A 184 2.46 -3.95 10.32
C PHE A 184 1.17 -3.13 10.34
N ARG A 185 0.20 -3.49 11.20
CA ARG A 185 -1.09 -2.79 11.36
C ARG A 185 -0.91 -1.30 11.59
N TRP A 186 -0.10 -0.94 12.59
CA TRP A 186 0.15 0.46 12.96
C TRP A 186 0.88 1.23 11.88
N LEU A 187 1.90 0.61 11.27
CA LEU A 187 2.61 1.23 10.16
C LEU A 187 1.67 1.45 8.96
N ASN A 188 0.84 0.46 8.64
CA ASN A 188 -0.11 0.55 7.54
C ASN A 188 -1.20 1.61 7.82
N LEU A 189 -1.62 1.78 9.08
CA LEU A 189 -2.54 2.85 9.48
C LEU A 189 -1.98 4.24 9.16
N VAL A 190 -0.70 4.48 9.42
CA VAL A 190 -0.07 5.77 9.09
C VAL A 190 -0.14 6.03 7.59
N ARG A 191 0.07 5.01 6.74
CA ARG A 191 -0.12 5.16 5.27
C ARG A 191 -1.54 5.55 4.91
N ALA A 192 -2.54 4.92 5.54
CA ALA A 192 -3.95 5.25 5.31
C ALA A 192 -4.25 6.70 5.68
N VAL A 193 -3.72 7.17 6.82
CA VAL A 193 -3.87 8.55 7.30
C VAL A 193 -3.18 9.54 6.36
N LEU A 194 -1.95 9.28 5.91
CA LEU A 194 -1.21 10.20 5.04
C LEU A 194 -1.96 10.47 3.73
N ILE A 195 -2.38 9.42 3.01
CA ILE A 195 -3.11 9.59 1.76
C ILE A 195 -4.54 10.07 1.96
N GLY A 196 -5.19 9.63 3.04
CA GLY A 196 -6.52 10.11 3.41
C GLY A 196 -6.52 11.60 3.71
N ALA A 197 -5.56 12.08 4.50
CA ALA A 197 -5.35 13.50 4.75
C ALA A 197 -5.06 14.27 3.46
N GLY A 198 -4.24 13.72 2.56
CA GLY A 198 -4.05 14.29 1.21
C GLY A 198 -5.37 14.43 0.44
N GLY A 199 -6.21 13.39 0.44
CA GLY A 199 -7.55 13.42 -0.17
C GLY A 199 -8.48 14.48 0.44
N VAL A 200 -8.54 14.58 1.77
CA VAL A 200 -9.37 15.57 2.49
C VAL A 200 -8.89 16.99 2.23
N VAL A 201 -7.58 17.24 2.29
CA VAL A 201 -6.98 18.56 1.99
C VAL A 201 -7.23 18.93 0.52
N GLY A 202 -7.10 17.98 -0.39
CA GLY A 202 -7.43 18.18 -1.80
C GLY A 202 -8.89 18.51 -2.04
N LEU A 203 -9.81 17.82 -1.35
CA LEU A 203 -11.24 18.12 -1.38
C LEU A 203 -11.53 19.53 -0.89
N TYR A 204 -10.95 19.92 0.25
CA TYR A 204 -11.07 21.26 0.78
C TYR A 204 -10.59 22.32 -0.22
N ALA A 205 -9.44 22.12 -0.86
CA ALA A 205 -8.92 23.01 -1.90
C ALA A 205 -9.86 23.13 -3.11
N ALA A 206 -10.50 22.03 -3.52
CA ALA A 206 -11.39 21.99 -4.66
C ALA A 206 -12.72 22.72 -4.42
N THR A 207 -13.22 22.70 -3.17
CA THR A 207 -14.48 23.33 -2.75
C THR A 207 -14.33 24.75 -2.22
N SER A 208 -13.10 25.17 -1.93
CA SER A 208 -12.75 26.56 -1.56
C SER A 208 -12.53 27.42 -2.80
#